data_AF-A0A1Q7B9W2-F1
#
_entry.id   AF-A0A1Q7B9W2-F1
#
_cell.length_a   1.000
_cell.length_b   1.000
_cell.length_c   1.000
_cell.angle_alpha   90.00
_cell.angle_beta   90.00
_cell.angle_gamma   90.00
#
_symmetry.space_group_name_H-M   'P 1'
#
loop_
_entity.id
_entity.type
_entity.pdbx_description
1 polymer ?
#
loop_
_entity_poly.entity_id
_entity_poly.type
_entity_poly.pdbx_seq_one_letter_code
_entity_poly.pdbx_strand_id
1 'polypeptide(L)' 'MRDPWRAWFRTPRWREMRAAALRAQPICMRCRMAPSTVANHVIPHRGDPAKFWTGQLEGVCASCHSGVIQSEEARER' A
#
# COMPACT_ATOMS: atom_id res chain seq x y z
N MET A 1 11.96 -1.01 -18.72
CA MET A 1 11.59 -2.39 -18.33
C MET A 1 10.43 -2.26 -17.36
N ARG A 2 9.26 -2.87 -17.59
CA ARG A 2 8.16 -2.80 -16.61
C ARG A 2 8.55 -3.68 -15.43
N ASP A 3 8.50 -3.13 -14.22
CA ASP A 3 8.89 -3.86 -13.03
C ASP A 3 8.09 -5.17 -12.89
N PRO A 4 8.75 -6.33 -12.73
CA PRO A 4 8.09 -7.64 -12.79
C PRO A 4 7.05 -7.82 -11.67
N TRP A 5 7.24 -7.18 -10.53
CA TRP A 5 6.31 -7.23 -9.39
C TRP A 5 4.95 -6.58 -9.65
N ARG A 6 4.79 -5.77 -10.71
CA ARG A 6 3.48 -5.21 -11.11
C ARG A 6 2.45 -6.30 -11.38
N ALA A 7 2.89 -7.51 -11.76
CA ALA A 7 1.99 -8.65 -11.94
C ALA A 7 1.35 -9.11 -10.62
N TRP A 8 2.02 -8.96 -9.47
CA TRP A 8 1.52 -9.41 -8.17
C TRP A 8 0.26 -8.67 -7.74
N PHE A 9 0.15 -7.38 -8.07
CA PHE A 9 -1.04 -6.55 -7.82
C PHE A 9 -2.30 -7.01 -8.58
N ARG A 10 -2.19 -7.93 -9.55
CA ARG A 10 -3.34 -8.46 -10.31
C ARG A 10 -3.86 -9.79 -9.77
N THR A 11 -3.14 -10.42 -8.85
CA THR A 11 -3.47 -11.75 -8.33
C THR A 11 -4.70 -11.72 -7.39
N PRO A 12 -5.44 -12.83 -7.26
CA PRO A 12 -6.51 -12.96 -6.27
C PRO A 12 -6.01 -12.74 -4.84
N ARG A 13 -4.83 -13.30 -4.51
CA ARG A 13 -4.18 -13.13 -3.21
C ARG A 13 -4.00 -11.66 -2.83
N TRP A 14 -3.53 -10.84 -3.77
CA TRP A 14 -3.41 -9.40 -3.52
C TRP A 14 -4.78 -8.73 -3.32
N ARG A 15 -5.80 -9.09 -4.10
CA ARG A 15 -7.15 -8.53 -3.95
C ARG A 15 -7.73 -8.82 -2.57
N GLU A 16 -7.52 -10.02 -2.05
CA GLU A 16 -7.94 -10.42 -0.71
C GLU A 16 -7.19 -9.62 0.38
N MET A 17 -5.87 -9.52 0.28
CA MET A 17 -5.04 -8.74 1.21
C MET A 17 -5.46 -7.26 1.22
N ARG A 18 -5.61 -6.66 0.03
CA ARG A 18 -6.11 -5.27 -0.12
C ARG A 18 -7.48 -5.10 0.52
N ALA A 19 -8.41 -6.01 0.25
CA ALA A 19 -9.76 -5.92 0.77
C ALA A 19 -9.80 -6.09 2.31
N ALA A 20 -8.97 -6.99 2.86
CA ALA A 20 -8.83 -7.14 4.30
C ALA A 20 -8.28 -5.86 4.97
N ALA A 21 -7.22 -5.28 4.41
CA ALA A 21 -6.65 -4.03 4.92
C ALA A 21 -7.66 -2.88 4.90
N LEU A 22 -8.38 -2.69 3.78
CA LEU A 22 -9.37 -1.62 3.65
C LEU A 22 -10.61 -1.82 4.53
N ARG A 23 -11.02 -3.06 4.78
CA ARG A 23 -12.11 -3.35 5.73
C ARG A 23 -11.69 -3.10 7.18
N ALA A 24 -10.47 -3.49 7.54
CA ALA A 24 -9.95 -3.30 8.89
C ALA A 24 -9.64 -1.82 9.19
N GLN A 25 -9.28 -1.04 8.16
CA GLN A 25 -8.86 0.36 8.27
C GLN A 25 -9.69 1.23 7.31
N PRO A 26 -10.99 1.42 7.57
CA PRO A 26 -11.91 2.09 6.63
C PRO A 26 -11.65 3.60 6.50
N ILE A 27 -10.99 4.20 7.49
CA ILE A 27 -10.57 5.60 7.50
C ILE A 27 -9.06 5.67 7.35
N CYS A 28 -8.59 6.61 6.53
CA CYS A 28 -7.17 6.81 6.23
C CYS A 28 -6.34 6.89 7.51
N MET A 29 -5.37 5.99 7.64
CA MET A 29 -4.52 5.90 8.83
C MET A 29 -3.59 7.10 9.01
N ARG A 30 -3.33 7.87 7.95
CA ARG A 30 -2.48 9.07 8.01
C ARG A 30 -3.27 10.31 8.42
N CYS A 31 -4.27 10.71 7.63
CA CYS A 31 -4.98 11.97 7.87
C CYS A 31 -6.20 11.85 8.80
N ARG A 32 -6.73 10.63 9.03
CA ARG A 32 -7.91 10.36 9.87
C ARG A 32 -9.20 11.10 9.46
N MET A 33 -9.24 11.69 8.26
CA MET A 33 -10.35 12.53 7.78
C MET A 33 -11.05 11.98 6.53
N ALA A 34 -10.39 11.12 5.76
CA ALA A 34 -10.89 10.62 4.47
C ALA A 34 -11.00 9.08 4.48
N PRO A 35 -11.88 8.49 3.66
CA PRO A 35 -11.96 7.04 3.54
C PRO A 35 -10.66 6.46 2.95
N SER A 36 -10.31 5.25 3.39
CA SER A 36 -9.21 4.48 2.81
C SER A 36 -9.62 3.91 1.46
N THR A 37 -8.85 4.20 0.42
CA THR A 37 -9.09 3.70 -0.94
C THR A 37 -7.90 2.93 -1.50
N VAL A 38 -6.73 3.08 -0.87
CA VAL A 38 -5.46 2.45 -1.24
C VAL A 38 -4.94 1.64 -0.05
N ALA A 39 -4.47 0.42 -0.31
CA ALA A 39 -3.69 -0.35 0.65
C ALA A 39 -2.22 -0.13 0.33
N ASN A 40 -1.53 0.62 1.18
CA ASN A 40 -0.12 0.94 1.05
C ASN A 40 0.73 -0.06 1.84
N HIS A 41 1.86 -0.49 1.30
CA HIS A 41 2.85 -1.24 2.09
C HIS A 41 3.56 -0.27 3.02
N VAL A 42 3.50 -0.51 4.34
CA VAL A 42 4.17 0.35 5.33
C VAL A 42 5.69 0.35 5.12
N ILE A 43 6.25 -0.82 4.79
CA ILE A 43 7.64 -0.96 4.36
C ILE A 43 7.64 -1.21 2.84
N PRO A 44 8.24 -0.33 2.03
CA PRO A 44 8.29 -0.50 0.58
C PRO A 44 8.98 -1.81 0.20
N HIS A 45 8.30 -2.64 -0.59
CA HIS A 45 8.82 -3.96 -0.93
C HIS A 45 9.99 -3.89 -1.93
N ARG A 46 10.09 -2.85 -2.78
CA ARG A 46 11.20 -2.64 -3.76
C ARG A 46 11.55 -3.90 -4.59
N GLY A 47 10.53 -4.68 -4.94
CA GLY A 47 10.68 -5.94 -5.69
C GLY A 47 10.95 -7.20 -4.85
N ASP A 48 11.06 -7.09 -3.54
CA ASP A 48 11.19 -8.23 -2.60
C ASP A 48 9.83 -8.93 -2.43
N PRO A 49 9.70 -10.23 -2.79
CA PRO A 49 8.45 -10.97 -2.64
C PRO A 49 8.02 -11.15 -1.18
N ALA A 50 8.95 -11.33 -0.24
CA ALA A 50 8.63 -11.52 1.16
C ALA A 50 7.97 -10.26 1.71
N LYS A 51 8.60 -9.09 1.49
CA LYS A 51 8.02 -7.80 1.88
C LYS A 51 6.67 -7.53 1.21
N PHE A 52 6.50 -7.95 -0.05
CA PHE A 52 5.23 -7.77 -0.74
C PHE A 52 4.09 -8.60 -0.12
N TRP A 53 4.35 -9.88 0.19
CA TRP A 53 3.31 -10.83 0.59
C TRP A 53 3.07 -10.91 2.10
N THR A 54 4.06 -10.55 2.92
CA THR A 54 3.98 -10.61 4.39
C THR A 54 4.13 -9.25 5.04
N GLY A 55 4.43 -8.21 4.25
CA GLY A 55 4.55 -6.84 4.76
C GLY A 55 3.22 -6.31 5.27
N GLN A 56 3.29 -5.51 6.33
CA GLN A 56 2.13 -4.82 6.89
C GLN A 56 1.56 -3.84 5.86
N LEU A 57 0.24 -3.86 5.71
CA LEU A 57 -0.50 -2.90 4.90
C LEU A 57 -1.17 -1.85 5.80
N GLU A 58 -1.15 -0.60 5.35
CA GLU A 58 -1.96 0.49 5.90
C GLU A 58 -3.01 0.95 4.88
N GLY A 59 -4.25 1.14 5.34
CA GLY A 59 -5.33 1.73 4.58
C GLY A 59 -5.20 3.25 4.57
N VAL A 60 -5.10 3.84 3.38
CA VAL A 60 -4.90 5.29 3.21
C VAL A 60 -5.77 5.84 2.09
N CYS A 61 -6.03 7.15 2.13
CA CYS A 61 -6.66 7.85 1.02
C CYS A 61 -5.66 8.10 -0.11
N ALA A 62 -6.19 8.31 -1.32
CA ALA A 62 -5.36 8.54 -2.51
C ALA A 62 -4.42 9.75 -2.37
N SER A 63 -4.86 10.84 -1.73
CA SER A 63 -4.04 12.06 -1.57
C SER A 63 -2.85 11.85 -0.62
N CYS A 64 -3.05 11.18 0.52
CA CYS A 64 -1.95 10.80 1.41
C CYS A 64 -1.00 9.81 0.75
N HIS A 65 -1.54 8.86 -0.02
CA HIS A 65 -0.72 7.89 -0.75
C HIS A 65 0.20 8.58 -1.76
N SER A 66 -0.33 9.46 -2.63
CA SER A 66 0.48 10.12 -3.67
C SER A 66 1.32 11.30 -3.18
N GLY A 67 1.03 11.85 -2.00
CA GLY A 67 1.70 13.03 -1.45
C GLY A 67 2.62 12.69 -0.29
N VAL A 68 2.03 12.49 0.88
CA VAL A 68 2.77 12.27 2.15
C VAL A 68 3.68 11.06 2.06
N ILE A 69 3.13 9.91 1.67
CA ILE A 69 3.87 8.63 1.64
C ILE A 69 4.97 8.67 0.58
N GLN A 70 4.69 9.13 -0.64
CA GLN A 70 5.72 9.25 -1.68
C GLN A 70 6.85 10.21 -1.28
N SER A 71 6.53 11.28 -0.53
CA SER A 71 7.56 12.18 0.00
C SER A 71 8.42 11.51 1.07
N GLU A 72 7.83 10.72 1.97
CA GLU A 72 8.56 9.93 2.97
C GLU A 72 9.48 8.90 2.29
N GLU A 73 8.96 8.11 1.36
CA GLU A 73 9.72 7.11 0.62
C GLU A 73 10.90 7.71 -0.16
N ALA A 74 10.72 8.92 -0.70
CA ALA A 74 11.78 9.64 -1.40
C ALA A 74 12.90 10.14 -0.47
N ARG A 75 12.59 10.44 0.80
CA ARG A 75 13.57 10.84 1.81
C ARG A 75 14.36 9.66 2.38
N GLU A 76 13.82 8.45 2.24
CA GLU A 76 14.43 7.17 2.67
C GLU A 76 15.13 6.41 1.53
N ARG A 77 15.33 7.05 0.39
CA ARG A 77 16.12 6.51 -0.74
C ARG A 77 17.56 6.96 -0.64
#